data_AF-A0A1A8FQB5-F1
#
_entry.id   AF-A0A1A8FQB5-F1
#
_cell.length_a   1.000
_cell.length_b   1.000
_cell.length_c   1.000
_cell.angle_alpha   90.00
_cell.angle_beta   90.00
_cell.angle_gamma   90.00
#
_symmetry.space_group_name_H-M   'P 1'
#
loop_
_entity.id
_entity.type
_entity.pdbx_description
1 polymer ?
#
loop_
_entity_poly.entity_id
_entity_poly.type
_entity_poly.pdbx_seq_one_letter_code
_entity_poly.pdbx_strand_id
1 'polypeptide(L)'
;MLSSSSTTSLSASLSSATSHTVTSDPQDITMETYWREVESIEEEREGEEEEEEGDERKSMDEVELEEAWLLGAGLSSLVTGTAETSRPTAEAVLSTLTRQQAATVRQRLDNYNATLRKINRQPARDVRDIFTEPDEDSADQHP
;
A
#
# COMPACT_ATOMS: atom_id res chain seq x y z
N MET A 1 -61.29 -37.08 -22.96
CA MET A 1 -62.19 -35.92 -22.83
C MET A 1 -61.36 -34.73 -22.37
N LEU A 2 -61.37 -33.67 -23.18
CA LEU A 2 -61.26 -32.24 -22.88
C LEU A 2 -59.97 -31.67 -22.21
N SER A 3 -59.18 -31.00 -23.06
CA SER A 3 -58.44 -29.73 -22.92
C SER A 3 -58.22 -29.09 -21.54
N SER A 4 -57.04 -28.49 -21.35
CA SER A 4 -56.90 -27.01 -21.41
C SER A 4 -55.44 -26.56 -21.32
N SER A 5 -55.02 -25.77 -22.30
CA SER A 5 -53.85 -24.90 -22.27
C SER A 5 -54.16 -23.67 -21.40
N SER A 6 -53.24 -23.23 -20.55
CA SER A 6 -53.30 -21.90 -19.96
C SER A 6 -52.05 -21.12 -20.36
N THR A 7 -52.29 -20.14 -21.22
CA THR A 7 -51.34 -19.11 -21.62
C THR A 7 -51.48 -18.00 -20.58
N THR A 8 -50.38 -17.60 -19.94
CA THR A 8 -50.34 -16.41 -19.09
C THR A 8 -49.40 -15.42 -19.75
N SER A 9 -49.98 -14.37 -20.33
CA SER A 9 -49.29 -13.20 -20.86
C SER A 9 -49.41 -12.02 -19.88
N LEU A 10 -48.47 -11.08 -20.06
CA LEU A 10 -48.45 -9.68 -19.59
C LEU A 10 -48.07 -9.50 -18.11
N SER A 11 -47.19 -8.59 -17.70
CA SER A 11 -46.68 -7.36 -18.31
C SER A 11 -45.23 -7.14 -17.88
N ALA A 12 -44.32 -6.91 -18.82
CA ALA A 12 -43.07 -6.23 -18.50
C ALA A 12 -43.43 -4.79 -18.16
N SER A 13 -43.37 -4.44 -16.87
CA SER A 13 -43.44 -3.04 -16.47
C SER A 13 -42.25 -2.34 -17.13
N LEU A 14 -42.55 -1.37 -18.00
CA LEU A 14 -41.59 -0.37 -18.43
C LEU A 14 -41.10 0.33 -17.16
N SER A 15 -39.90 -0.05 -16.70
CA SER A 15 -39.10 0.79 -15.83
C SER A 15 -38.97 2.11 -16.55
N SER A 16 -39.49 3.17 -15.92
CA SER A 16 -39.50 4.54 -16.40
C SER A 16 -38.19 4.85 -17.13
N ALA A 17 -38.27 5.05 -18.44
CA ALA A 17 -37.22 5.72 -19.18
C ALA A 17 -37.11 7.11 -18.55
N THR A 18 -36.05 7.31 -17.76
CA THR A 18 -35.62 8.64 -17.36
C THR A 18 -35.35 9.39 -18.64
N SER A 19 -36.32 10.24 -19.01
CA SER A 19 -36.21 11.13 -20.15
C SER A 19 -35.19 12.18 -19.77
N HIS A 20 -33.91 11.89 -19.99
CA HIS A 20 -32.89 12.93 -20.06
C HIS A 20 -33.13 13.62 -21.40
N THR A 21 -34.06 14.59 -21.42
CA THR A 21 -34.13 15.59 -22.47
C THR A 21 -32.82 16.39 -22.38
N VAL A 22 -31.76 15.86 -23.00
CA VAL A 22 -30.49 16.55 -23.19
C VAL A 22 -30.73 17.60 -24.27
N THR A 23 -31.16 18.77 -23.83
CA THR A 23 -30.72 20.02 -24.46
C THR A 23 -29.58 20.56 -23.61
N SER A 24 -28.55 19.75 -23.33
CA SER A 24 -27.36 20.29 -22.66
C SER A 24 -26.68 21.22 -23.65
N ASP A 25 -26.57 22.48 -23.24
CA ASP A 25 -25.72 23.47 -23.86
C ASP A 25 -24.33 22.83 -24.09
N PRO A 26 -23.70 22.99 -25.27
CA PRO A 26 -22.32 22.56 -25.48
C PRO A 26 -21.38 22.95 -24.33
N GLN A 27 -21.60 24.10 -23.68
CA GLN A 27 -20.83 24.52 -22.51
C GLN A 27 -21.06 23.62 -21.28
N ASP A 28 -22.30 23.19 -21.05
CA ASP A 28 -22.67 22.30 -19.96
C ASP A 28 -21.96 20.94 -20.10
N ILE A 29 -21.95 20.38 -21.31
CA ILE A 29 -21.24 19.12 -21.61
C ILE A 29 -19.73 19.24 -21.39
N THR A 30 -19.13 20.38 -21.77
CA THR A 30 -17.70 20.62 -21.53
C THR A 30 -17.37 20.76 -20.05
N MET A 31 -18.23 21.43 -19.29
CA MET A 31 -18.05 21.59 -17.84
C MET A 31 -18.23 20.25 -17.13
N GLU A 32 -19.20 19.43 -17.52
CA GLU A 32 -19.40 18.09 -16.98
C GLU A 32 -18.22 17.17 -17.27
N THR A 33 -17.63 17.27 -18.47
CA THR A 33 -16.42 16.53 -18.84
C THR A 33 -15.22 16.97 -18.00
N TYR A 34 -15.07 18.28 -17.77
CA TYR A 34 -14.01 18.82 -16.90
C TYR A 34 -14.15 18.32 -15.46
N TRP A 35 -15.35 18.40 -14.87
CA TRP A 35 -15.56 17.94 -13.49
C TRP A 35 -15.35 16.43 -13.33
N ARG A 36 -15.78 15.62 -14.30
CA ARG A 36 -15.48 14.18 -14.29
C ARG A 36 -13.98 13.89 -14.37
N GLU A 37 -13.22 14.66 -15.13
CA GLU A 37 -11.76 14.51 -15.17
C GLU A 37 -11.13 14.87 -13.83
N VAL A 38 -11.60 15.96 -13.17
CA VAL A 38 -11.13 16.34 -11.83
C VAL A 38 -11.42 15.22 -10.82
N GLU A 39 -12.64 14.69 -10.81
CA GLU A 39 -13.01 13.55 -9.97
C GLU A 39 -12.16 12.31 -10.29
N SER A 40 -11.88 12.04 -11.58
CA SER A 40 -11.03 10.93 -12.01
C SER A 40 -9.59 11.05 -11.51
N ILE A 41 -9.01 12.26 -11.50
CA ILE A 41 -7.65 12.49 -11.01
C ILE A 41 -7.60 12.34 -9.49
N GLU A 42 -8.61 12.84 -8.77
CA GLU A 42 -8.71 12.67 -7.31
C GLU A 42 -8.86 11.19 -6.93
N GLU A 43 -9.70 10.44 -7.65
CA GLU A 43 -9.88 8.99 -7.45
C GLU A 43 -8.61 8.19 -7.79
N GLU A 44 -7.90 8.51 -8.89
CA GLU A 44 -6.63 7.86 -9.24
C GLU A 44 -5.59 8.08 -8.14
N ARG A 45 -5.47 9.32 -7.66
CA ARG A 45 -4.53 9.66 -6.58
C ARG A 45 -4.88 8.98 -5.26
N GLU A 46 -6.15 9.00 -4.85
CA GLU A 46 -6.61 8.31 -3.64
C GLU A 46 -6.37 6.80 -3.75
N GLY A 47 -6.62 6.21 -4.93
CA GLY A 47 -6.35 4.80 -5.19
C GLY A 47 -4.86 4.43 -5.12
N GLU A 48 -3.97 5.29 -5.62
CA GLU A 48 -2.52 5.10 -5.50
C GLU A 48 -2.05 5.19 -4.04
N GLU A 49 -2.55 6.18 -3.29
CA GLU A 49 -2.23 6.37 -1.86
C GLU A 49 -2.74 5.17 -1.03
N GLU A 50 -3.96 4.66 -1.31
CA GLU A 50 -4.52 3.48 -0.65
C GLU A 50 -3.76 2.18 -1.00
N GLU A 51 -3.32 2.02 -2.26
CA GLU A 51 -2.53 0.85 -2.68
C GLU A 51 -1.15 0.86 -2.02
N GLU A 52 -0.47 2.02 -1.99
CA GLU A 52 0.81 2.19 -1.31
C GLU A 52 0.66 1.91 0.20
N GLU A 53 -0.35 2.49 0.85
CA GLU A 53 -0.61 2.22 2.27
C GLU A 53 -0.94 0.74 2.52
N GLY A 54 -1.71 0.11 1.64
CA GLY A 54 -2.03 -1.31 1.70
C GLY A 54 -0.79 -2.20 1.58
N ASP A 55 0.14 -1.86 0.69
CA ASP A 55 1.39 -2.57 0.45
C ASP A 55 2.43 -2.35 1.56
N GLU A 56 2.42 -1.15 2.17
CA GLU A 56 3.19 -0.83 3.38
C GLU A 56 2.69 -1.63 4.59
N ARG A 57 1.39 -1.58 4.89
CA ARG A 57 0.77 -2.35 5.98
C ARG A 57 1.08 -3.84 5.84
N LYS A 58 0.94 -4.38 4.63
CA LYS A 58 1.27 -5.77 4.34
C LYS A 58 2.76 -6.09 4.53
N SER A 59 3.65 -5.15 4.20
CA SER A 59 5.08 -5.33 4.44
C SER A 59 5.43 -5.26 5.93
N MET A 60 4.71 -4.46 6.72
CA MET A 60 4.85 -4.37 8.17
C MET A 60 4.43 -5.69 8.84
N ASP A 61 3.29 -6.25 8.43
CA ASP A 61 2.83 -7.56 8.92
C ASP A 61 3.86 -8.68 8.62
N GLU A 62 4.49 -8.63 7.44
CA GLU A 62 5.55 -9.58 7.09
C GLU A 62 6.81 -9.40 7.96
N VAL A 63 7.23 -8.16 8.27
CA VAL A 63 8.34 -7.90 9.22
C VAL A 63 8.06 -8.56 10.57
N GLU A 64 6.86 -8.34 11.12
CA GLU A 64 6.49 -8.86 12.43
C GLU A 64 6.51 -10.40 12.43
N LEU A 65 6.02 -11.01 11.35
CA LEU A 65 6.04 -12.46 11.19
C LEU A 65 7.48 -13.02 11.18
N GLU A 66 8.39 -12.35 10.47
CA GLU A 66 9.79 -12.78 10.40
C GLU A 66 10.54 -12.58 11.72
N GLU A 67 10.27 -11.48 12.42
CA GLU A 67 10.78 -11.25 13.76
C GLU A 67 10.28 -12.32 14.75
N ALA A 68 8.98 -12.62 14.74
CA ALA A 68 8.38 -13.65 15.58
C ALA A 68 8.97 -15.04 15.32
N TRP A 69 9.23 -15.37 14.06
CA TRP A 69 9.89 -16.63 13.71
C TRP A 69 11.32 -16.70 14.26
N LEU A 70 12.10 -15.63 14.10
CA LEU A 70 13.47 -15.55 14.62
C LEU A 70 13.48 -15.58 16.15
N LEU A 71 12.52 -14.94 16.81
CA LEU A 71 12.35 -14.96 18.27
C LEU A 71 12.00 -16.37 18.78
N GLY A 72 11.03 -17.04 18.16
CA GLY A 72 10.65 -18.41 18.52
C GLY A 72 11.79 -19.42 18.31
N ALA A 73 12.68 -19.16 17.35
CA ALA A 73 13.90 -19.94 17.12
C ALA A 73 15.06 -19.60 18.07
N GLY A 74 14.92 -18.58 18.93
CA GLY A 74 16.00 -18.09 19.80
C GLY A 74 17.09 -17.30 19.07
N LEU A 75 16.79 -16.82 17.86
CA LEU A 75 17.67 -16.05 16.98
C LEU A 75 17.33 -14.56 16.93
N SER A 76 16.44 -14.07 17.80
CA SER A 76 16.05 -12.65 17.90
C SER A 76 17.24 -11.70 17.99
N SER A 77 18.29 -12.14 18.67
CA SER A 77 19.57 -11.45 18.72
C SER A 77 20.00 -10.97 17.34
N LEU A 78 19.94 -11.80 16.29
CA LEU A 78 20.38 -11.43 14.93
C LEU A 78 19.69 -10.18 14.35
N VAL A 79 18.48 -9.87 14.81
CA VAL A 79 17.65 -8.74 14.38
C VAL A 79 17.91 -7.47 15.20
N THR A 80 18.05 -7.60 16.52
CA THR A 80 18.15 -6.45 17.44
C THR A 80 19.61 -5.97 17.55
N GLY A 81 20.11 -5.22 16.57
CA GLY A 81 21.33 -4.41 16.75
C GLY A 81 22.64 -5.06 16.28
N THR A 82 23.10 -4.61 15.12
CA THR A 82 24.36 -4.93 14.46
C THR A 82 25.59 -4.23 15.07
N ALA A 83 25.52 -3.66 16.27
CA ALA A 83 26.55 -2.75 16.81
C ALA A 83 27.27 -3.19 18.09
N GLU A 84 26.98 -4.37 18.64
CA GLU A 84 27.70 -4.86 19.83
C GLU A 84 28.90 -5.73 19.38
N THR A 85 30.12 -5.20 19.51
CA THR A 85 31.38 -5.88 19.12
C THR A 85 31.59 -7.23 19.83
N SER A 86 30.81 -7.54 20.88
CA SER A 86 30.87 -8.79 21.64
C SER A 86 29.91 -9.87 21.14
N ARG A 87 29.02 -9.58 20.19
CA ARG A 87 27.99 -10.51 19.75
C ARG A 87 28.46 -11.35 18.55
N PRO A 88 28.18 -12.67 18.52
CA PRO A 88 28.50 -13.47 17.35
C PRO A 88 27.82 -12.88 16.11
N THR A 89 28.61 -12.70 15.05
CA THR A 89 28.10 -12.25 13.76
C THR A 89 27.06 -13.24 13.23
N ALA A 90 26.16 -12.80 12.36
CA ALA A 90 25.18 -13.69 11.74
C ALA A 90 25.85 -14.92 11.12
N GLU A 91 26.99 -14.74 10.44
CA GLU A 91 27.76 -15.84 9.85
C GLU A 91 28.34 -16.81 10.89
N ALA A 92 28.78 -16.34 12.06
CA ALA A 92 29.25 -17.20 13.14
C ALA A 92 28.12 -18.10 13.68
N VAL A 93 26.92 -17.55 13.85
CA VAL A 93 25.74 -18.33 14.28
C VAL A 93 25.35 -19.33 13.21
N LEU A 94 25.23 -18.90 11.95
CA LEU A 94 24.86 -19.75 10.82
C LEU A 94 25.84 -20.91 10.59
N SER A 95 27.13 -20.72 10.89
CA SER A 95 28.16 -21.77 10.74
C SER A 95 27.99 -22.93 11.72
N THR A 96 27.28 -22.73 12.83
CA THR A 96 26.98 -23.80 13.81
C THR A 96 25.76 -24.63 13.41
N LEU A 97 24.96 -24.13 12.45
CA LEU A 97 23.75 -24.77 11.99
C LEU A 97 24.03 -25.74 10.84
N THR A 98 23.10 -26.66 10.62
CA THR A 98 23.13 -27.46 9.40
C THR A 98 22.88 -26.57 8.18
N ARG A 99 23.35 -27.00 7.00
CA ARG A 99 23.16 -26.26 5.74
C ARG A 99 21.71 -25.84 5.49
N GLN A 100 20.76 -26.73 5.79
CA GLN A 100 19.34 -26.45 5.58
C GLN A 100 18.80 -25.42 6.57
N GLN A 101 19.12 -25.55 7.86
CA GLN A 101 18.73 -24.56 8.88
C GLN A 101 19.33 -23.19 8.57
N ALA A 102 20.61 -23.14 8.24
CA ALA A 102 21.28 -21.89 7.88
C ALA A 102 20.63 -21.23 6.65
N ALA A 103 20.24 -22.02 5.65
CA ALA A 103 19.51 -21.49 4.48
C ALA A 103 18.15 -20.89 4.87
N THR A 104 17.38 -21.56 5.73
CA THR A 104 16.11 -21.03 6.23
C THR A 104 16.31 -19.75 7.04
N VAL A 105 17.28 -19.70 7.95
CA VAL A 105 17.56 -18.50 8.75
C VAL A 105 18.01 -17.34 7.87
N ARG A 106 18.87 -17.59 6.86
CA ARG A 106 19.26 -16.57 5.87
C ARG A 106 18.05 -16.01 5.13
N GLN A 107 17.18 -16.89 4.62
CA GLN A 107 15.96 -16.46 3.92
C GLN A 107 15.08 -15.56 4.80
N ARG A 108 14.89 -15.92 6.08
CA ARG A 108 14.10 -15.15 7.05
C ARG A 108 14.73 -13.78 7.32
N LEU A 109 16.05 -13.73 7.51
CA LEU A 109 16.79 -12.47 7.68
C LEU A 109 16.76 -11.60 6.42
N ASP A 110 16.85 -12.20 5.24
CA ASP A 110 16.80 -11.48 3.97
C ASP A 110 15.41 -10.87 3.76
N ASN A 111 14.34 -11.62 4.09
CA ASN A 111 12.97 -11.11 4.07
C ASN A 111 12.79 -9.95 5.04
N TYR A 112 13.12 -10.15 6.32
CA TYR A 112 13.08 -9.10 7.35
C TYR A 112 13.84 -7.82 6.94
N ASN A 113 15.04 -7.95 6.38
CA ASN A 113 15.81 -6.79 5.92
C ASN A 113 15.27 -6.17 4.62
N ALA A 114 14.67 -6.96 3.74
CA ALA A 114 14.03 -6.46 2.52
C ALA A 114 12.78 -5.65 2.86
N THR A 115 11.93 -6.15 3.75
CA THR A 115 10.72 -5.46 4.20
C THR A 115 11.06 -4.23 5.04
N LEU A 116 12.07 -4.28 5.92
CA LEU A 116 12.56 -3.07 6.60
C LEU A 116 13.05 -1.99 5.63
N ARG A 117 13.74 -2.36 4.55
CA ARG A 117 14.18 -1.38 3.54
C ARG A 117 13.00 -0.78 2.78
N LYS A 118 11.93 -1.54 2.57
CA LYS A 118 10.70 -1.07 1.95
C LYS A 118 9.99 -0.06 2.85
N ILE A 119 9.80 -0.38 4.13
CA ILE A 119 9.11 0.49 5.11
C ILE A 119 9.94 1.75 5.42
N ASN A 120 11.27 1.64 5.50
CA ASN A 120 12.14 2.80 5.75
C ASN A 120 12.41 3.64 4.48
N ARG A 121 11.82 3.28 3.34
CA ARG A 121 11.98 4.05 2.11
C ARG A 121 11.26 5.39 2.30
N GLN A 122 12.01 6.48 2.26
CA GLN A 122 11.42 7.81 2.31
C GLN A 122 10.53 8.01 1.08
N PRO A 123 9.32 8.60 1.25
CA PRO A 123 8.51 9.05 0.13
C PRO A 123 9.33 9.93 -0.82
N ALA A 124 9.02 9.87 -2.11
CA ALA A 124 9.68 10.73 -3.09
C ALA A 124 9.46 12.20 -2.70
N ARG A 125 10.54 12.92 -2.41
CA ARG A 125 10.48 14.35 -2.07
C ARG A 125 10.25 15.17 -3.33
N ASP A 126 9.48 16.25 -3.24
CA ASP A 126 9.40 17.24 -4.31
C ASP A 126 10.82 17.78 -4.58
N VAL A 127 11.16 17.97 -5.86
CA VAL A 127 12.44 18.55 -6.27
C VAL A 127 12.69 19.93 -5.64
N ARG A 128 11.62 20.66 -5.29
CA ARG A 128 11.70 21.95 -4.59
C ARG A 128 12.26 21.81 -3.17
N ASP A 129 11.98 20.67 -2.52
CA ASP A 129 12.40 20.35 -1.15
C ASP A 129 13.84 19.84 -1.07
N ILE A 130 14.43 19.47 -2.22
CA ILE A 130 15.81 18.99 -2.29
C ILE A 130 16.81 20.14 -2.11
N PHE A 131 16.44 21.36 -2.54
CA PHE A 131 17.31 22.54 -2.54
C PHE A 131 16.94 23.58 -1.50
N THR A 132 15.90 23.35 -0.70
CA THR A 132 15.59 24.24 0.42
C THR A 132 16.63 24.00 1.50
N GLU A 133 17.51 24.98 1.70
CA GLU A 133 18.38 24.97 2.88
C GLU A 133 17.48 25.07 4.12
N PRO A 134 17.78 24.36 5.22
CA PRO A 134 17.04 24.53 6.46
C PRO A 134 17.17 26.00 6.89
N ASP A 135 16.06 26.72 6.93
CA ASP A 135 16.02 28.11 7.35
C ASP A 135 16.53 28.24 8.80
N GLU A 136 17.82 28.54 8.94
CA GLU A 136 18.46 29.00 10.18
C GLU A 136 18.03 30.46 10.48
N ASP A 137 16.73 30.76 10.42
CA ASP A 137 16.20 32.13 10.55
C ASP A 137 15.13 32.27 11.66
N SER A 138 15.20 31.39 12.67
CA SER A 138 14.31 31.43 13.86
C SER A 138 14.99 31.92 15.14
N ALA A 139 16.12 32.65 15.04
CA ALA A 139 16.85 33.11 16.22
C ALA A 139 17.15 34.61 16.25
N ASP A 140 16.25 35.49 15.80
CA ASP A 140 16.34 36.92 16.14
C ASP A 140 15.02 37.67 15.97
N GLN A 141 14.07 37.49 16.89
CA GLN A 141 13.04 38.52 17.10
C GLN A 141 12.52 38.53 18.54
N HIS A 142 13.19 39.32 19.39
CA HIS A 142 12.63 39.79 20.66
C HIS A 142 12.85 41.32 20.75
N PRO A 143 11.78 42.12 20.85
CA PRO A 143 11.81 43.37 21.60
C PRO A 143 11.41 43.12 23.06
#